data_AF-A0A962NX14-F1
#
_entry.id   AF-A0A962NX14-F1
#
_cell.length_a   1.000
_cell.length_b   1.000
_cell.length_c   1.000
_cell.angle_alpha   90.00
_cell.angle_beta   90.00
_cell.angle_gamma   90.00
#
_symmetry.space_group_name_H-M   'P 1'
#
loop_
_entity.id
_entity.type
_entity.pdbx_description
1 polymer ?
#
loop_
_entity_poly.entity_id
_entity_poly.type
_entity_poly.pdbx_seq_one_letter_code
_entity_poly.pdbx_strand_id
1 'polypeptide(L)'
;NPVKGVAVNFELENPLGGSLNTSLATTNDKGEAVITFTAGSNDTGTEKVKVLATVPNEYTGFSGARTQTLNLTVGGEAVFISIATGNIIQEITTTTYAVPHQITVTDATGAPIANKEIKLSVWPVNYYKGFYVYSEALKVWVANTTAECSNEDANQNGVMDPWENNKVGNALSPLDYPAGEDVDVEDNGDGKLWPGNPVTLSTSTVTTGADGIAYFNVLYGQSYASWLRVKLTAKAQVSGTESQSDRIFRLPASSEDLTNEKSTPPGGTISAYGSSNLCSDPN
;
A
#
# COMPACT_ATOMS: atom_id res chain seq x y z
N ASN A 1 53.34 -12.28 11.42
CA ASN A 1 54.03 -11.86 10.18
C ASN A 1 53.11 -12.09 8.99
N PRO A 2 53.00 -11.14 8.04
CA PRO A 2 52.26 -11.35 6.80
C PRO A 2 52.89 -12.48 5.97
N VAL A 3 52.07 -13.24 5.25
CA VAL A 3 52.52 -14.38 4.42
C VAL A 3 52.09 -14.14 2.98
N LYS A 4 53.07 -14.01 2.08
CA LYS A 4 52.86 -13.80 0.63
C LYS A 4 52.62 -15.14 -0.08
N GLY A 5 51.83 -15.10 -1.16
CA GLY A 5 51.73 -16.22 -2.10
C GLY A 5 50.80 -17.35 -1.64
N VAL A 6 49.97 -17.10 -0.62
CA VAL A 6 49.01 -18.06 -0.09
C VAL A 6 47.70 -17.96 -0.87
N ALA A 7 47.17 -19.09 -1.28
CA ALA A 7 45.84 -19.19 -1.88
C ALA A 7 44.76 -19.03 -0.80
N VAL A 8 43.79 -18.14 -1.03
CA VAL A 8 42.61 -17.96 -0.17
C VAL A 8 41.37 -18.20 -1.01
N ASN A 9 40.60 -19.22 -0.65
CA ASN A 9 39.33 -19.55 -1.29
C ASN A 9 38.20 -18.75 -0.64
N PHE A 10 37.32 -18.18 -1.46
CA PHE A 10 36.16 -17.42 -1.02
C PHE A 10 34.86 -18.07 -1.53
N GLU A 11 33.88 -18.15 -0.65
CA GLU A 11 32.57 -18.73 -0.94
C GLU A 11 31.45 -17.87 -0.36
N LEU A 12 30.31 -17.83 -1.05
CA LEU A 12 29.06 -17.27 -0.53
C LEU A 12 28.17 -18.42 -0.05
N GLU A 13 28.03 -18.57 1.27
CA GLU A 13 27.16 -19.62 1.84
C GLU A 13 25.66 -19.28 1.67
N ASN A 14 25.34 -17.99 1.62
CA ASN A 14 23.98 -17.49 1.36
C ASN A 14 24.06 -16.27 0.43
N PRO A 15 24.10 -16.49 -0.89
CA PRO A 15 24.40 -15.41 -1.84
C PRO A 15 23.29 -14.37 -1.93
N LEU A 16 22.03 -14.74 -1.69
CA LEU A 16 20.85 -13.85 -1.77
C LEU A 16 20.85 -12.96 -3.04
N GLY A 17 21.23 -13.55 -4.17
CA GLY A 17 21.35 -12.88 -5.47
C GLY A 17 22.66 -12.12 -5.72
N GLY A 18 23.53 -12.00 -4.72
CA GLY A 18 24.88 -11.45 -4.88
C GLY A 18 25.87 -12.45 -5.49
N SER A 19 27.01 -11.93 -5.95
CA SER A 19 28.06 -12.72 -6.61
C SER A 19 29.47 -12.22 -6.25
N LEU A 20 30.46 -13.10 -6.37
CA LEU A 20 31.88 -12.76 -6.27
C LEU A 20 32.49 -12.70 -7.66
N ASN A 21 33.41 -11.76 -7.89
CA ASN A 21 34.14 -11.69 -9.16
C ASN A 21 35.08 -12.88 -9.39
N THR A 22 35.59 -13.49 -8.31
CA THR A 22 36.41 -14.71 -8.31
C THR A 22 36.24 -15.42 -6.96
N SER A 23 36.39 -16.75 -6.95
CA SER A 23 36.38 -17.58 -5.74
C SER A 23 37.79 -17.83 -5.18
N LEU A 24 38.83 -17.30 -5.80
CA LEU A 24 40.22 -17.49 -5.40
C LEU A 24 41.01 -16.20 -5.53
N ALA A 25 41.77 -15.85 -4.50
CA ALA A 25 42.76 -14.79 -4.53
C ALA A 25 44.07 -15.22 -3.83
N THR A 26 45.19 -14.66 -4.27
CA THR A 26 46.52 -14.94 -3.70
C THR A 26 46.99 -13.76 -2.87
N THR A 27 47.57 -14.03 -1.69
CA THR A 27 48.05 -12.96 -0.80
C THR A 27 49.24 -12.19 -1.37
N ASN A 28 49.22 -10.86 -1.24
CA ASN A 28 50.29 -9.95 -1.66
C ASN A 28 51.48 -9.91 -0.66
N ASP A 29 52.45 -9.02 -0.89
CA ASP A 29 53.61 -8.81 0.01
C ASP A 29 53.24 -8.38 1.45
N LYS A 30 52.01 -7.92 1.66
CA LYS A 30 51.44 -7.55 2.97
C LYS A 30 50.53 -8.64 3.55
N GLY A 31 50.41 -9.79 2.89
CA GLY A 31 49.55 -10.90 3.34
C GLY A 31 48.06 -10.71 3.07
N GLU A 32 47.69 -9.80 2.17
CA GLU A 32 46.29 -9.47 1.86
C GLU A 32 45.82 -10.19 0.59
N ALA A 33 44.67 -10.84 0.64
CA ALA A 33 43.95 -11.37 -0.52
C ALA A 33 42.63 -10.59 -0.67
N VAL A 34 42.34 -10.11 -1.88
CA VAL A 34 41.20 -9.21 -2.15
C VAL A 34 40.32 -9.78 -3.24
N ILE A 35 39.01 -9.74 -3.01
CA ILE A 35 37.97 -10.05 -3.98
C ILE A 35 36.90 -8.96 -3.94
N THR A 36 36.01 -8.93 -4.93
CA THR A 36 34.88 -8.01 -5.02
C THR A 36 33.57 -8.78 -4.92
N PHE A 37 32.75 -8.42 -3.94
CA PHE A 37 31.35 -8.84 -3.84
C PHE A 37 30.46 -7.81 -4.56
N THR A 38 29.60 -8.28 -5.44
CA THR A 38 28.53 -7.49 -6.06
C THR A 38 27.20 -7.91 -5.45
N ALA A 39 26.49 -6.97 -4.84
CA ALA A 39 25.20 -7.22 -4.23
C ALA A 39 24.14 -7.63 -5.27
N GLY A 40 23.19 -8.47 -4.83
CA GLY A 40 22.01 -8.80 -5.62
C GLY A 40 21.03 -7.63 -5.69
N SER A 41 19.96 -7.79 -6.47
CA SER A 41 18.92 -6.75 -6.61
C SER A 41 18.06 -6.57 -5.36
N ASN A 42 18.11 -7.51 -4.41
CA ASN A 42 17.19 -7.54 -3.28
C ASN A 42 17.84 -7.18 -1.95
N ASP A 43 17.07 -6.56 -1.05
CA ASP A 43 17.51 -6.45 0.33
C ASP A 43 17.59 -7.83 0.99
N THR A 44 18.50 -7.95 1.96
CA THR A 44 18.82 -9.26 2.55
C THR A 44 18.35 -9.38 3.99
N GLY A 45 17.96 -8.28 4.64
CA GLY A 45 17.92 -8.19 6.10
C GLY A 45 19.31 -8.23 6.75
N THR A 46 19.37 -7.97 8.05
CA THR A 46 20.63 -7.80 8.81
C THR A 46 21.50 -9.05 8.80
N GLU A 47 22.76 -8.91 8.35
CA GLU A 47 23.83 -9.91 8.40
C GLU A 47 23.49 -11.25 7.72
N LYS A 48 22.69 -11.21 6.65
CA LYS A 48 22.23 -12.44 5.98
C LYS A 48 23.11 -12.95 4.84
N VAL A 49 23.97 -12.10 4.26
CA VAL A 49 24.97 -12.54 3.27
C VAL A 49 26.22 -12.99 4.01
N LYS A 50 26.67 -14.22 3.80
CA LYS A 50 27.84 -14.79 4.47
C LYS A 50 28.96 -15.05 3.46
N VAL A 51 30.08 -14.38 3.65
CA VAL A 51 31.32 -14.60 2.89
C VAL A 51 32.27 -15.43 3.75
N LEU A 52 32.56 -16.66 3.30
CA LEU A 52 33.52 -17.56 3.93
C LEU A 52 34.87 -17.44 3.22
N ALA A 53 35.93 -17.12 3.95
CA ALA A 53 37.30 -17.18 3.47
C ALA A 53 38.00 -18.41 4.08
N THR A 54 38.69 -19.19 3.24
CA THR A 54 39.38 -20.42 3.63
C THR A 54 40.82 -20.42 3.15
N VAL A 55 41.76 -20.58 4.08
CA VAL A 55 43.17 -20.86 3.79
C VAL A 55 43.38 -22.39 3.83
N PRO A 56 43.75 -23.03 2.71
CA PRO A 56 43.98 -24.47 2.64
C PRO A 56 45.09 -24.96 3.57
N ASN A 57 44.97 -26.21 4.02
CA ASN A 57 45.83 -26.85 5.01
C ASN A 57 47.34 -26.75 4.68
N GLU A 58 47.69 -26.86 3.40
CA GLU A 58 49.07 -26.81 2.92
C GLU A 58 49.78 -25.47 3.20
N TYR A 59 49.04 -24.40 3.51
CA TYR A 59 49.59 -23.09 3.83
C TYR A 59 49.56 -22.74 5.32
N THR A 60 48.90 -23.54 6.17
CA THR A 60 48.66 -23.16 7.57
C THR A 60 49.76 -23.61 8.52
N GLY A 61 50.50 -24.67 8.19
CA GLY A 61 51.48 -25.29 9.10
C GLY A 61 50.84 -26.00 10.29
N PHE A 62 49.51 -26.22 10.27
CA PHE A 62 48.75 -26.96 11.28
C PHE A 62 47.95 -28.09 10.61
N SER A 63 47.27 -28.93 11.40
CA SER A 63 46.26 -29.85 10.86
C SER A 63 44.93 -29.10 10.68
N GLY A 64 44.47 -28.99 9.44
CA GLY A 64 43.20 -28.39 9.05
C GLY A 64 43.34 -27.05 8.30
N ALA A 65 42.32 -26.75 7.49
CA ALA A 65 42.15 -25.44 6.89
C ALA A 65 41.79 -24.39 7.96
N ARG A 66 42.11 -23.12 7.71
CA ARG A 66 41.69 -22.00 8.57
C ARG A 66 40.58 -21.24 7.86
N THR A 67 39.47 -21.01 8.55
CA THR A 67 38.30 -20.33 8.00
C THR A 67 37.95 -19.08 8.78
N GLN A 68 37.40 -18.09 8.09
CA GLN A 68 36.81 -16.90 8.70
C GLN A 68 35.57 -16.51 7.92
N THR A 69 34.50 -16.14 8.65
CA THR A 69 33.26 -15.66 8.06
C THR A 69 33.12 -14.16 8.27
N LEU A 70 32.65 -13.47 7.23
CA LEU A 70 32.16 -12.10 7.27
C LEU A 70 30.68 -12.09 6.91
N ASN A 71 29.85 -11.54 7.80
CA ASN A 71 28.44 -11.31 7.50
C ASN A 71 28.26 -9.90 6.94
N LEU A 72 27.47 -9.77 5.87
CA LEU A 72 27.12 -8.52 5.21
C LEU A 72 25.60 -8.36 5.18
N THR A 73 25.16 -7.10 5.21
CA THR A 73 23.78 -6.68 4.95
C THR A 73 23.76 -5.97 3.61
N VAL A 74 22.96 -6.45 2.65
CA VAL A 74 22.58 -5.66 1.48
C VAL A 74 21.29 -4.94 1.86
N GLY A 75 21.38 -3.63 2.06
CA GLY A 75 20.20 -2.78 2.17
C GLY A 75 19.66 -2.45 0.78
N GLY A 76 18.34 -2.56 0.59
CA GLY A 76 17.66 -1.92 -0.54
C GLY A 76 17.58 -0.41 -0.31
N GLU A 77 17.32 0.37 -1.37
CA GLU A 77 16.90 1.76 -1.20
C GLU A 77 15.55 1.79 -0.49
N ALA A 78 15.50 1.97 0.84
CA ALA A 78 14.23 2.14 1.53
C ALA A 78 13.48 3.34 0.94
N VAL A 79 12.34 3.10 0.28
CA VAL A 79 11.46 4.18 -0.19
C VAL A 79 10.28 4.33 0.75
N PHE A 80 10.04 5.55 1.19
CA PHE A 80 8.89 5.93 1.99
C PHE A 80 7.83 6.52 1.06
N ILE A 81 6.62 5.98 1.09
CA ILE A 81 5.50 6.47 0.30
C ILE A 81 4.52 7.16 1.24
N SER A 82 4.07 8.35 0.88
CA SER A 82 3.01 9.06 1.58
C SER A 82 1.93 9.54 0.61
N ILE A 83 0.69 9.59 1.08
CA ILE A 83 -0.48 10.01 0.30
C ILE A 83 -1.10 11.26 0.94
N ALA A 84 -1.06 12.38 0.22
CA ALA A 84 -1.65 13.66 0.62
C ALA A 84 -2.87 14.04 -0.27
N THR A 85 -3.73 14.92 0.24
CA THR A 85 -4.84 15.52 -0.52
C THR A 85 -5.08 16.94 -0.02
N GLY A 86 -5.65 17.78 -0.89
CA GLY A 86 -6.10 19.12 -0.54
C GLY A 86 -7.53 19.15 0.01
N ASN A 87 -8.08 20.35 0.14
CA ASN A 87 -9.49 20.56 0.51
C ASN A 87 -10.39 20.93 -0.68
N ILE A 88 -9.85 20.96 -1.90
CA ILE A 88 -10.59 21.28 -3.12
C ILE A 88 -11.11 19.97 -3.72
N ILE A 89 -12.41 19.94 -4.00
CA ILE A 89 -13.08 18.87 -4.73
C ILE A 89 -13.46 19.45 -6.09
N GLN A 90 -13.13 18.75 -7.16
CA GLN A 90 -13.41 19.20 -8.52
C GLN A 90 -14.68 18.53 -9.03
N GLU A 91 -15.54 19.29 -9.69
CA GLU A 91 -16.69 18.78 -10.44
C GLU A 91 -16.30 18.67 -11.92
N ILE A 92 -15.71 17.53 -12.29
CA ILE A 92 -15.15 17.34 -13.64
C ILE A 92 -16.24 17.08 -14.69
N THR A 93 -17.42 16.67 -14.25
CA THR A 93 -18.67 16.62 -15.03
C THR A 93 -19.84 16.98 -14.12
N THR A 94 -21.04 17.12 -14.67
CA THR A 94 -22.28 17.35 -13.90
C THR A 94 -22.66 16.18 -12.98
N THR A 95 -21.94 15.06 -13.01
CA THR A 95 -22.26 13.86 -12.22
C THR A 95 -21.04 13.27 -11.50
N THR A 96 -19.85 13.85 -11.66
CA THR A 96 -18.60 13.24 -11.19
C THR A 96 -17.77 14.22 -10.39
N TYR A 97 -17.41 13.82 -9.17
CA TYR A 97 -16.37 14.48 -8.39
C TYR A 97 -15.00 13.87 -8.69
N ALA A 98 -13.97 14.70 -8.56
CA ALA A 98 -12.57 14.32 -8.53
C ALA A 98 -11.90 14.94 -7.30
N VAL A 99 -11.30 14.10 -6.45
CA VAL A 99 -10.52 14.55 -5.29
C VAL A 99 -9.04 14.44 -5.64
N PRO A 100 -8.31 15.56 -5.79
CA PRO A 100 -6.89 15.54 -6.11
C PRO A 100 -6.06 14.95 -4.97
N HIS A 101 -5.20 14.01 -5.33
CA HIS A 101 -4.26 13.37 -4.45
C HIS A 101 -2.84 13.55 -4.97
N GLN A 102 -1.92 13.56 -4.02
CA GLN A 102 -0.50 13.62 -4.25
C GLN A 102 0.15 12.42 -3.58
N ILE A 103 1.10 11.81 -4.27
CA ILE A 103 2.06 10.88 -3.68
C ILE A 103 3.42 11.56 -3.60
N THR A 104 4.09 11.37 -2.47
CA THR A 104 5.49 11.76 -2.29
C THR A 104 6.30 10.53 -1.93
N VAL A 105 7.42 10.34 -2.63
CA VAL A 105 8.35 9.23 -2.44
C VAL A 105 9.73 9.76 -2.08
N THR A 106 10.23 9.33 -0.93
CA THR A 106 11.55 9.75 -0.42
C THR A 106 12.39 8.56 0.02
N ASP A 107 13.70 8.76 0.10
CA ASP A 107 14.59 7.83 0.80
C ASP A 107 14.54 8.05 2.33
N ALA A 108 15.37 7.31 3.07
CA ALA A 108 15.47 7.41 4.53
C ALA A 108 16.02 8.75 5.06
N THR A 109 16.61 9.58 4.19
CA THR A 109 17.10 10.93 4.53
C THR A 109 16.09 12.02 4.20
N GLY A 110 14.97 11.67 3.55
CA GLY A 110 13.97 12.60 3.03
C GLY A 110 14.32 13.15 1.65
N ALA A 111 15.35 12.63 0.97
CA ALA A 111 15.67 13.02 -0.40
C ALA A 111 14.62 12.45 -1.37
N PRO A 112 14.23 13.21 -2.41
CA PRO A 112 13.21 12.78 -3.36
C PRO A 112 13.71 11.64 -4.24
N ILE A 113 12.83 10.66 -4.53
CA ILE A 113 13.11 9.57 -5.47
C ILE A 113 12.31 9.78 -6.75
N ALA A 114 13.02 10.14 -7.82
CA ALA A 114 12.45 10.40 -9.14
C ALA A 114 12.27 9.12 -9.97
N ASN A 115 11.39 9.20 -10.98
CA ASN A 115 11.10 8.12 -11.93
C ASN A 115 10.65 6.81 -11.28
N LYS A 116 10.07 6.89 -10.07
CA LYS A 116 9.55 5.72 -9.37
C LYS A 116 8.13 5.45 -9.83
N GLU A 117 7.91 4.26 -10.38
CA GLU A 117 6.56 3.77 -10.68
C GLU A 117 5.83 3.38 -9.39
N ILE A 118 4.61 3.88 -9.25
CA ILE A 118 3.72 3.63 -8.12
C ILE A 118 2.39 3.09 -8.66
N LYS A 119 2.01 1.90 -8.18
CA LYS A 119 0.72 1.28 -8.48
C LYS A 119 -0.31 1.74 -7.46
N LEU A 120 -1.51 2.06 -7.95
CA LEU A 120 -2.59 2.61 -7.16
C LEU A 120 -3.80 1.69 -7.20
N SER A 121 -4.48 1.55 -6.07
CA SER A 121 -5.79 0.93 -5.98
C SER A 121 -6.69 1.68 -5.02
N VAL A 122 -8.00 1.65 -5.28
CA VAL A 122 -9.02 2.24 -4.40
C VAL A 122 -10.20 1.29 -4.29
N TRP A 123 -10.66 1.09 -3.06
CA TRP A 123 -11.70 0.12 -2.72
C TRP A 123 -12.56 0.64 -1.56
N PRO A 124 -13.90 0.50 -1.60
CA PRO A 124 -14.77 0.82 -0.48
C PRO A 124 -14.56 -0.14 0.69
N VAL A 125 -14.33 0.39 1.88
CA VAL A 125 -14.23 -0.40 3.12
C VAL A 125 -15.48 -0.25 4.00
N ASN A 126 -16.28 0.80 3.82
CA ASN A 126 -17.59 0.88 4.47
C ASN A 126 -18.54 1.67 3.59
N TYR A 127 -19.83 1.41 3.78
CA TYR A 127 -20.91 2.24 3.27
C TYR A 127 -21.78 2.74 4.43
N TYR A 128 -22.51 3.82 4.19
CA TYR A 128 -23.30 4.49 5.22
C TYR A 128 -24.76 4.55 4.83
N LYS A 129 -25.61 4.16 5.77
CA LYS A 129 -27.03 4.49 5.73
C LYS A 129 -27.27 5.83 6.40
N GLY A 130 -28.31 6.52 5.96
CA GLY A 130 -28.76 7.74 6.58
C GLY A 130 -29.40 8.69 5.60
N PHE A 131 -29.42 9.96 5.99
CA PHE A 131 -30.06 11.02 5.23
C PHE A 131 -29.40 12.38 5.49
N TYR A 132 -29.54 13.28 4.53
CA TYR A 132 -29.17 14.68 4.67
C TYR A 132 -30.28 15.47 5.36
N VAL A 133 -29.90 16.38 6.25
CA VAL A 133 -30.78 17.40 6.86
C VAL A 133 -30.17 18.77 6.61
N TYR A 134 -30.95 19.72 6.11
CA TYR A 134 -30.48 21.09 5.97
C TYR A 134 -30.37 21.75 7.36
N SER A 135 -29.18 22.22 7.69
CA SER A 135 -28.92 22.95 8.93
C SER A 135 -29.05 24.45 8.68
N GLU A 136 -30.13 25.04 9.20
CA GLU A 136 -30.35 26.50 9.11
C GLU A 136 -29.24 27.33 9.76
N ALA A 137 -28.66 26.80 10.85
CA ALA A 137 -27.59 27.50 11.58
C ALA A 137 -26.26 27.49 10.81
N LEU A 138 -25.96 26.37 10.12
CA LEU A 138 -24.72 26.20 9.38
C LEU A 138 -24.84 26.56 7.90
N LYS A 139 -26.08 26.77 7.41
CA LYS A 139 -26.41 27.00 6.00
C LYS A 139 -25.85 25.93 5.08
N VAL A 140 -25.92 24.68 5.52
CA VAL A 140 -25.39 23.51 4.81
C VAL A 140 -26.25 22.27 5.06
N TRP A 141 -26.36 21.40 4.06
CA TRP A 141 -26.87 20.05 4.19
C TRP A 141 -25.85 19.19 4.96
N VAL A 142 -26.28 18.61 6.08
CA VAL A 142 -25.45 17.76 6.94
C VAL A 142 -25.88 16.30 6.77
N ALA A 143 -24.93 15.42 6.44
CA ALA A 143 -25.18 13.98 6.37
C ALA A 143 -25.34 13.43 7.80
N ASN A 144 -26.53 12.93 8.12
CA ASN A 144 -26.81 12.21 9.35
C ASN A 144 -26.72 10.70 9.09
N THR A 145 -25.64 10.10 9.57
CA THR A 145 -25.41 8.65 9.45
C THR A 145 -26.25 7.89 10.48
N THR A 146 -27.06 6.94 10.02
CA THR A 146 -27.88 6.06 10.86
C THR A 146 -27.22 4.71 11.11
N ALA A 147 -26.46 4.21 10.14
CA ALA A 147 -25.64 3.01 10.26
C ALA A 147 -24.34 3.16 9.46
N GLU A 148 -23.27 2.55 9.97
CA GLU A 148 -22.01 2.32 9.27
C GLU A 148 -21.89 0.81 9.05
N CYS A 149 -21.79 0.40 7.79
CA CYS A 149 -21.83 -0.99 7.39
C CYS A 149 -20.53 -1.37 6.71
N SER A 150 -20.05 -2.57 7.00
CA SER A 150 -18.93 -3.20 6.31
C SER A 150 -19.27 -3.41 4.83
N ASN A 151 -18.26 -3.38 3.97
CA ASN A 151 -18.41 -3.87 2.60
C ASN A 151 -18.67 -5.38 2.67
N GLU A 152 -19.77 -5.82 2.08
CA GLU A 152 -20.25 -7.20 2.11
C GLU A 152 -19.32 -8.15 1.35
N ASP A 153 -18.53 -7.64 0.39
CA ASP A 153 -17.45 -8.37 -0.31
C ASP A 153 -16.14 -8.29 0.50
N ALA A 154 -16.14 -8.89 1.69
CA ALA A 154 -15.04 -8.76 2.64
C ALA A 154 -13.73 -9.39 2.13
N ASN A 155 -13.85 -10.49 1.36
CA ASN A 155 -12.73 -11.20 0.75
C ASN A 155 -12.22 -10.53 -0.54
N GLN A 156 -12.94 -9.51 -1.06
CA GLN A 156 -12.59 -8.71 -2.23
C GLN A 156 -12.44 -9.52 -3.53
N ASN A 157 -13.26 -10.56 -3.69
CA ASN A 157 -13.24 -11.42 -4.87
C ASN A 157 -14.24 -10.95 -5.96
N GLY A 158 -15.17 -10.04 -5.63
CA GLY A 158 -16.21 -9.54 -6.53
C GLY A 158 -17.32 -10.55 -6.85
N VAL A 159 -17.43 -11.63 -6.09
CA VAL A 159 -18.35 -12.74 -6.26
C VAL A 159 -19.18 -12.88 -4.99
N MET A 160 -20.50 -12.87 -5.14
CA MET A 160 -21.39 -13.08 -4.00
C MET A 160 -21.28 -14.52 -3.49
N ASP A 161 -20.73 -14.66 -2.30
CA ASP A 161 -20.62 -15.93 -1.60
C ASP A 161 -21.83 -16.18 -0.67
N PRO A 162 -22.18 -17.44 -0.33
CA PRO A 162 -23.35 -17.75 0.48
C PRO A 162 -23.35 -17.12 1.88
N TRP A 163 -22.18 -16.78 2.43
CA TRP A 163 -22.04 -16.13 3.73
C TRP A 163 -22.14 -14.60 3.66
N GLU A 164 -22.12 -13.99 2.47
CA GLU A 164 -22.21 -12.53 2.29
C GLU A 164 -23.65 -12.05 2.06
N ASN A 165 -24.62 -12.95 2.24
CA ASN A 165 -26.03 -12.70 1.99
C ASN A 165 -26.92 -13.52 2.97
N ASN A 166 -26.48 -13.66 4.22
CA ASN A 166 -27.10 -14.53 5.22
C ASN A 166 -27.74 -13.75 6.40
N LYS A 167 -27.60 -12.42 6.42
CA LYS A 167 -28.05 -11.49 7.46
C LYS A 167 -27.44 -11.73 8.85
N VAL A 168 -26.31 -12.41 8.90
CA VAL A 168 -25.50 -12.56 10.11
C VAL A 168 -24.14 -11.89 9.88
N GLY A 169 -23.09 -12.27 10.61
CA GLY A 169 -21.79 -11.59 10.51
C GLY A 169 -21.57 -10.47 11.53
N ASN A 170 -20.35 -9.96 11.57
CA ASN A 170 -19.93 -8.89 12.50
C ASN A 170 -19.22 -7.76 11.76
N ALA A 171 -19.35 -6.55 12.33
CA ALA A 171 -18.74 -5.36 11.75
C ALA A 171 -17.22 -5.45 11.76
N LEU A 172 -16.63 -5.15 10.60
CA LEU A 172 -15.20 -4.98 10.47
C LEU A 172 -14.82 -3.51 10.68
N SER A 173 -13.68 -3.36 11.33
CA SER A 173 -12.95 -2.11 11.29
C SER A 173 -12.55 -1.81 9.84
N PRO A 174 -12.62 -0.54 9.40
CA PRO A 174 -12.15 -0.14 8.07
C PRO A 174 -10.68 -0.49 7.79
N LEU A 175 -9.90 -0.72 8.85
CA LEU A 175 -8.48 -1.06 8.79
C LEU A 175 -8.23 -2.57 8.62
N ASP A 176 -9.21 -3.41 8.93
CA ASP A 176 -9.03 -4.86 9.15
C ASP A 176 -9.73 -5.71 8.08
N TYR A 177 -9.76 -5.25 6.82
CA TYR A 177 -10.29 -6.03 5.69
C TYR A 177 -9.30 -7.10 5.23
N PRO A 178 -9.62 -8.40 5.36
CA PRO A 178 -8.70 -9.48 5.04
C PRO A 178 -8.91 -9.93 3.58
N ALA A 179 -8.20 -9.28 2.66
CA ALA A 179 -8.26 -9.62 1.25
C ALA A 179 -7.91 -11.10 1.01
N GLY A 180 -8.83 -11.84 0.36
CA GLY A 180 -8.68 -13.26 0.05
C GLY A 180 -8.97 -14.24 1.18
N GLU A 181 -9.45 -13.78 2.34
CA GLU A 181 -9.91 -14.66 3.43
C GLU A 181 -11.43 -14.59 3.57
N ASP A 182 -12.07 -15.75 3.73
CA ASP A 182 -13.52 -15.84 3.91
C ASP A 182 -13.91 -15.26 5.28
N VAL A 183 -14.59 -14.12 5.27
CA VAL A 183 -15.06 -13.43 6.47
C VAL A 183 -16.51 -13.00 6.29
N ASP A 184 -17.33 -13.40 7.25
CA ASP A 184 -18.76 -13.09 7.30
C ASP A 184 -18.97 -11.74 8.04
N VAL A 185 -19.59 -10.79 7.35
CA VAL A 185 -19.84 -9.41 7.82
C VAL A 185 -21.33 -9.09 7.70
N GLU A 186 -21.81 -8.08 8.42
CA GLU A 186 -23.21 -7.69 8.38
C GLU A 186 -23.69 -7.36 6.96
N ASP A 187 -24.69 -8.12 6.50
CA ASP A 187 -25.34 -7.95 5.21
C ASP A 187 -26.85 -7.81 5.34
N ASN A 188 -27.50 -7.25 4.31
CA ASN A 188 -28.96 -7.07 4.28
C ASN A 188 -29.74 -8.24 3.65
N GLY A 189 -29.03 -9.24 3.12
CA GLY A 189 -29.57 -10.44 2.48
C GLY A 189 -30.48 -10.18 1.28
N ASP A 190 -30.28 -9.08 0.54
CA ASP A 190 -31.11 -8.68 -0.59
C ASP A 190 -30.68 -9.28 -1.95
N GLY A 191 -29.59 -10.06 -1.96
CA GLY A 191 -29.05 -10.68 -3.16
C GLY A 191 -28.14 -9.76 -3.98
N LYS A 192 -27.62 -8.67 -3.39
CA LYS A 192 -26.62 -7.79 -3.98
C LYS A 192 -25.47 -7.52 -3.00
N LEU A 193 -24.22 -7.53 -3.49
CA LEU A 193 -23.07 -7.07 -2.72
C LEU A 193 -23.08 -5.55 -2.58
N TRP A 194 -23.16 -5.07 -1.34
CA TRP A 194 -23.06 -3.66 -1.01
C TRP A 194 -21.67 -3.30 -0.47
N PRO A 195 -21.08 -2.18 -0.94
CA PRO A 195 -21.62 -1.21 -1.89
C PRO A 195 -21.29 -1.50 -3.36
N GLY A 196 -20.58 -2.60 -3.64
CA GLY A 196 -19.79 -2.77 -4.87
C GLY A 196 -18.58 -1.82 -4.88
N ASN A 197 -18.07 -1.46 -6.06
CA ASN A 197 -17.01 -0.44 -6.19
C ASN A 197 -17.40 0.67 -7.18
N PRO A 198 -18.11 1.73 -6.74
CA PRO A 198 -18.47 2.87 -7.59
C PRO A 198 -17.39 3.97 -7.62
N VAL A 199 -16.15 3.64 -7.24
CA VAL A 199 -15.02 4.58 -7.15
C VAL A 199 -13.91 4.11 -8.08
N THR A 200 -13.25 5.05 -8.75
CA THR A 200 -12.12 4.76 -9.63
C THR A 200 -11.02 5.81 -9.50
N LEU A 201 -9.93 5.63 -10.24
CA LEU A 201 -8.78 6.52 -10.24
C LEU A 201 -8.62 7.12 -11.64
N SER A 202 -8.11 8.35 -11.74
CA SER A 202 -7.74 8.93 -13.04
C SER A 202 -6.64 8.13 -13.75
N THR A 203 -5.86 7.36 -12.99
CA THR A 203 -4.87 6.40 -13.49
C THR A 203 -4.61 5.35 -12.40
N SER A 204 -4.33 4.10 -12.79
CA SER A 204 -3.92 3.03 -11.88
C SER A 204 -2.42 3.01 -11.61
N THR A 205 -1.63 3.83 -12.30
CA THR A 205 -0.18 3.93 -12.14
C THR A 205 0.29 5.35 -12.35
N VAL A 206 1.22 5.79 -11.52
CA VAL A 206 1.88 7.09 -11.64
C VAL A 206 3.40 6.93 -11.57
N THR A 207 4.13 7.91 -12.10
CA THR A 207 5.58 7.98 -12.02
C THR A 207 6.00 9.27 -11.35
N THR A 208 6.87 9.21 -10.35
CA THR A 208 7.34 10.40 -9.64
C THR A 208 8.23 11.30 -10.51
N GLY A 209 8.06 12.62 -10.36
CA GLY A 209 8.92 13.63 -10.94
C GLY A 209 10.26 13.78 -10.20
N ALA A 210 11.06 14.77 -10.60
CA ALA A 210 12.37 15.06 -10.01
C ALA A 210 12.33 15.44 -8.52
N ASP A 211 11.18 15.94 -8.07
CA ASP A 211 10.84 16.28 -6.68
C ASP A 211 10.30 15.08 -5.88
N GLY A 212 10.27 13.89 -6.47
CA GLY A 212 9.74 12.67 -5.83
C GLY A 212 8.21 12.67 -5.73
N ILE A 213 7.54 13.55 -6.48
CA ILE A 213 6.08 13.75 -6.37
C ILE A 213 5.37 13.23 -7.62
N ALA A 214 4.17 12.67 -7.42
CA ALA A 214 3.22 12.38 -8.49
C ALA A 214 1.79 12.77 -8.08
N TYR A 215 0.93 13.03 -9.07
CA TYR A 215 -0.46 13.46 -8.87
C TYR A 215 -1.44 12.55 -9.57
N PHE A 216 -2.62 12.38 -8.98
CA PHE A 216 -3.75 11.64 -9.54
C PHE A 216 -5.05 12.09 -8.85
N ASN A 217 -6.19 11.68 -9.38
CA ASN A 217 -7.49 11.94 -8.78
C ASN A 217 -8.18 10.64 -8.37
N VAL A 218 -8.89 10.68 -7.25
CA VAL A 218 -9.94 9.70 -6.92
C VAL A 218 -11.26 10.21 -7.50
N LEU A 219 -11.90 9.40 -8.33
CA LEU A 219 -13.09 9.75 -9.10
C LEU A 219 -14.30 8.95 -8.63
N TYR A 220 -15.44 9.61 -8.45
CA TYR A 220 -16.68 8.94 -8.03
C TYR A 220 -17.90 9.77 -8.44
N GLY A 221 -19.04 9.08 -8.58
CA GLY A 221 -20.33 9.74 -8.81
C GLY A 221 -20.70 10.62 -7.62
N GLN A 222 -21.19 11.84 -7.87
CA GLN A 222 -21.52 12.80 -6.81
C GLN A 222 -22.50 12.23 -5.77
N SER A 223 -23.42 11.35 -6.19
CA SER A 223 -24.41 10.70 -5.32
C SER A 223 -23.81 9.78 -4.24
N TYR A 224 -22.55 9.35 -4.39
CA TYR A 224 -21.86 8.52 -3.39
C TYR A 224 -21.10 9.35 -2.34
N ALA A 225 -21.04 10.67 -2.53
CA ALA A 225 -20.41 11.56 -1.57
C ALA A 225 -21.11 11.50 -0.21
N SER A 226 -20.31 11.47 0.85
CA SER A 226 -20.72 11.16 2.22
C SER A 226 -21.23 9.73 2.44
N TRP A 227 -21.47 8.89 1.45
CA TRP A 227 -22.10 7.58 1.69
C TRP A 227 -21.13 6.39 1.57
N LEU A 228 -19.87 6.66 1.25
CA LEU A 228 -18.81 5.66 1.19
C LEU A 228 -17.54 6.09 1.93
N ARG A 229 -16.88 5.12 2.55
CA ARG A 229 -15.50 5.20 3.01
C ARG A 229 -14.66 4.26 2.16
N VAL A 230 -13.53 4.76 1.67
CA VAL A 230 -12.63 4.01 0.79
C VAL A 230 -11.24 3.93 1.40
N LYS A 231 -10.54 2.84 1.07
CA LYS A 231 -9.10 2.68 1.26
C LYS A 231 -8.41 2.89 -0.08
N LEU A 232 -7.58 3.93 -0.13
CA LEU A 232 -6.66 4.22 -1.23
C LEU A 232 -5.29 3.66 -0.86
N THR A 233 -4.72 2.82 -1.73
CA THR A 233 -3.45 2.14 -1.51
C THR A 233 -2.47 2.54 -2.61
N ALA A 234 -1.25 2.90 -2.22
CA ALA A 234 -0.13 3.15 -3.11
C ALA A 234 0.99 2.15 -2.82
N LYS A 235 1.47 1.45 -3.85
CA LYS A 235 2.49 0.40 -3.77
C LYS A 235 3.64 0.69 -4.73
N ALA A 236 4.86 0.52 -4.26
CA ALA A 236 6.06 0.57 -5.09
C ALA A 236 6.93 -0.66 -4.82
N GLN A 237 7.43 -1.28 -5.88
CA GLN A 237 8.41 -2.35 -5.76
C GLN A 237 9.80 -1.76 -5.54
N VAL A 238 10.53 -2.26 -4.56
CA VAL A 238 11.84 -1.81 -4.14
C VAL A 238 12.70 -3.03 -3.91
N SER A 239 13.65 -3.34 -4.79
CA SER A 239 14.65 -4.37 -4.49
C SER A 239 14.05 -5.67 -3.91
N GLY A 240 12.99 -6.20 -4.52
CA GLY A 240 12.31 -7.42 -4.07
C GLY A 240 11.36 -7.28 -2.87
N THR A 241 11.35 -6.16 -2.17
CA THR A 241 10.36 -5.80 -1.15
C THR A 241 9.36 -4.77 -1.69
N GLU A 242 8.15 -4.70 -1.13
CA GLU A 242 7.12 -3.75 -1.53
C GLU A 242 6.97 -2.67 -0.43
N SER A 243 7.17 -1.41 -0.80
CA SER A 243 6.74 -0.29 0.05
C SER A 243 5.27 0.00 -0.24
N GLN A 244 4.47 0.12 0.81
CA GLN A 244 3.04 0.40 0.72
C GLN A 244 2.65 1.57 1.64
N SER A 245 1.68 2.37 1.19
CA SER A 245 1.02 3.39 2.00
C SER A 245 -0.49 3.32 1.76
N ASP A 246 -1.25 3.38 2.84
CA ASP A 246 -2.71 3.35 2.81
C ASP A 246 -3.27 4.68 3.33
N ARG A 247 -4.36 5.12 2.72
CA ARG A 247 -5.16 6.25 3.19
C ARG A 247 -6.63 5.87 3.18
N ILE A 248 -7.27 5.92 4.34
CA ILE A 248 -8.71 5.68 4.49
C ILE A 248 -9.42 7.02 4.68
N PHE A 249 -10.46 7.26 3.88
CA PHE A 249 -11.25 8.48 3.99
C PHE A 249 -12.69 8.26 3.52
N ARG A 250 -13.60 9.06 4.07
CA ARG A 250 -14.98 9.17 3.59
C ARG A 250 -14.97 10.03 2.33
N LEU A 251 -15.66 9.59 1.28
CA LEU A 251 -15.78 10.37 0.03
C LEU A 251 -16.43 11.72 0.35
N PRO A 252 -15.77 12.85 0.08
CA PRO A 252 -16.32 14.16 0.43
C PRO A 252 -17.34 14.64 -0.62
N ALA A 253 -18.20 15.57 -0.24
CA ALA A 253 -19.07 16.30 -1.16
C ALA A 253 -18.55 17.72 -1.37
N SER A 254 -18.77 18.29 -2.55
CA SER A 254 -18.47 19.71 -2.82
C SER A 254 -19.26 20.60 -1.86
N SER A 255 -18.62 21.64 -1.32
CA SER A 255 -19.33 22.61 -0.47
C SER A 255 -20.39 23.38 -1.25
N GLU A 256 -20.19 23.57 -2.56
CA GLU A 256 -21.13 24.28 -3.42
C GLU A 256 -22.46 23.50 -3.53
N ASP A 257 -22.36 22.17 -3.64
CA ASP A 257 -23.50 21.26 -3.70
C ASP A 257 -24.26 21.08 -2.38
N LEU A 258 -23.65 21.45 -1.24
CA LEU A 258 -24.28 21.31 0.07
C LEU A 258 -24.82 22.61 0.66
N THR A 259 -24.53 23.78 0.09
CA THR A 259 -24.89 25.08 0.72
C THR A 259 -26.22 25.68 0.23
N ASN A 260 -26.78 25.17 -0.86
CA ASN A 260 -28.07 25.63 -1.38
C ASN A 260 -29.26 24.92 -0.72
N GLU A 261 -30.01 25.62 0.14
CA GLU A 261 -31.23 25.10 0.80
C GLU A 261 -32.29 24.58 -0.19
N LYS A 262 -32.40 25.22 -1.36
CA LYS A 262 -33.46 24.94 -2.35
C LYS A 262 -33.12 23.81 -3.30
N SER A 263 -31.89 23.28 -3.23
CA SER A 263 -31.45 22.12 -4.00
C SER A 263 -31.03 21.03 -3.03
N THR A 264 -31.56 19.83 -3.20
CA THR A 264 -31.06 18.68 -2.43
C THR A 264 -29.63 18.36 -2.85
N PRO A 265 -28.82 17.77 -1.97
CA PRO A 265 -27.52 17.24 -2.35
C PRO A 265 -27.61 16.26 -3.54
N PRO A 266 -26.50 16.05 -4.27
CA PRO A 266 -26.45 15.04 -5.31
C PRO A 266 -26.85 13.65 -4.79
N GLY A 267 -27.69 12.95 -5.54
CA GLY A 267 -28.28 11.67 -5.12
C GLY A 267 -29.55 11.81 -4.26
N GLY A 268 -29.93 13.04 -3.88
CA GLY A 268 -31.10 13.31 -3.05
C GLY A 268 -30.77 13.37 -1.56
N THR A 269 -31.81 13.33 -0.71
CA THR A 269 -31.65 13.44 0.74
C THR A 269 -31.48 12.11 1.46
N ILE A 270 -31.68 10.97 0.79
CA ILE A 270 -31.50 9.64 1.40
C ILE A 270 -30.26 9.00 0.78
N SER A 271 -29.46 8.32 1.60
CA SER A 271 -28.32 7.55 1.10
C SER A 271 -28.77 6.51 0.05
N ALA A 272 -27.90 6.23 -0.92
CA ALA A 272 -28.11 5.15 -1.88
C ALA A 272 -28.23 3.75 -1.22
N TYR A 273 -27.87 3.65 0.06
CA TYR A 273 -27.88 2.43 0.86
C TYR A 273 -29.02 2.37 1.88
N GLY A 274 -29.95 3.34 1.85
CA GLY A 274 -31.06 3.42 2.80
C GLY A 274 -30.77 4.28 4.04
N SER A 275 -31.66 4.24 5.01
CA SER A 275 -31.67 5.09 6.22
C SER A 275 -31.99 4.33 7.50
N SER A 276 -32.08 2.99 7.46
CA SER A 276 -32.22 2.19 8.67
C SER A 276 -31.01 2.34 9.59
N ASN A 277 -31.23 2.03 10.87
CA ASN A 277 -30.18 1.99 11.88
C ASN A 277 -29.45 0.63 11.91
N LEU A 278 -29.84 -0.30 11.03
CA LEU A 278 -29.27 -1.65 10.94
C LEU A 278 -28.75 -1.91 9.52
N CYS A 279 -27.55 -2.48 9.43
CA CYS A 279 -27.00 -2.91 8.15
C CYS A 279 -27.83 -4.05 7.54
N SER A 280 -28.39 -4.92 8.38
CA SER A 280 -29.21 -6.05 7.94
C SER A 280 -30.63 -5.72 7.44
N ASP A 281 -31.06 -4.47 7.59
CA ASP A 281 -32.32 -3.98 7.03
C ASP A 281 -32.09 -3.41 5.63
N PRO A 282 -32.73 -3.87 4.55
CA PRO A 282 -32.50 -3.34 3.22
C PRO A 282 -32.88 -1.86 3.02
N ASN A 283 -33.54 -1.20 3.99
CA ASN A 283 -34.05 0.18 3.86
C ASN A 283 -33.25 1.25 4.61
#